data_AF-A0A520QGW1-F1
#
_entry.id   AF-A0A520QGW1-F1
#
_cell.length_a   1.000
_cell.length_b   1.000
_cell.length_c   1.000
_cell.angle_alpha   90.00
_cell.angle_beta   90.00
_cell.angle_gamma   90.00
#
_symmetry.space_group_name_H-M   'P 1'
#
loop_
_entity.id
_entity.type
_entity.pdbx_description
1 polymer ?
#
loop_
_entity_poly.entity_id
_entity_poly.type
_entity_poly.pdbx_seq_one_letter_code
_entity_poly.pdbx_strand_id
1 'polypeptide(L)'
;MRHHFIWSLGCALALVFWGCDDGDADSGDAGATRDSGVARDVGPPDAGPTDGGIDLGPCALDDGQCIFRHDTFGDEQLWTDVLRLNELVQGLPPTTALSVGLKVDAEAVPSEVLAGADLEDPATTVALLSLDAVVGVRATVEDGMVTRIGITCALCHSTVDDSVAAGIGSRLDGWPNRDLNPGAIIALTPGLPALAESLGVETEAARAALESWGPGRYDARFNQDGESSPVLIPPAYGLADVALETYTGEGPISYWNAYVAVTQMGAHGTFQDERLGLDIVQEPDLVTPKLPALRDYQFSIAAPAPPEGSFDVDAAARGRGVFEASCASCHAGASFTDAPTLHTPEETGMDGNEARRSVTGMYRTTPLRGAWHRAPYFHDGSAESLEAVVEHYDGVLGLGLEASERADLVEYLRSL
;
A
#
# COMPACT_ATOMS: atom_id res chain seq x y z
N MET A 1 3.35 -26.61 -20.03
CA MET A 1 4.26 -27.27 -19.06
C MET A 1 3.87 -26.73 -17.71
N ARG A 2 3.51 -27.61 -16.77
CA ARG A 2 2.87 -27.27 -15.50
C ARG A 2 3.95 -26.86 -14.50
N HIS A 3 3.93 -25.62 -14.03
CA HIS A 3 4.63 -25.19 -12.82
C HIS A 3 3.62 -25.22 -11.66
N HIS A 4 3.43 -26.41 -11.09
CA HIS A 4 2.77 -26.58 -9.79
C HIS A 4 3.84 -27.01 -8.81
N PHE A 5 4.42 -26.07 -8.07
CA PHE A 5 5.19 -26.34 -6.86
C PHE A 5 5.35 -25.00 -6.16
N ILE A 6 4.64 -24.77 -5.05
CA ILE A 6 5.09 -23.92 -3.92
C ILE A 6 4.17 -24.09 -2.69
N TRP A 7 2.93 -24.55 -2.80
CA TRP A 7 2.06 -24.73 -1.61
C TRP A 7 1.78 -26.20 -1.21
N SER A 8 2.76 -27.11 -1.28
CA SER A 8 2.54 -28.53 -0.89
C SER A 8 3.64 -29.21 -0.07
N LEU A 9 4.64 -28.49 0.45
CA LEU A 9 5.55 -29.05 1.46
C LEU A 9 5.21 -28.50 2.85
N GLY A 10 4.17 -29.08 3.45
CA GLY A 10 3.80 -28.83 4.85
C GLY A 10 2.85 -29.86 5.46
N CYS A 11 2.58 -30.98 4.79
CA CYS A 11 1.70 -32.03 5.28
C CYS A 11 2.37 -33.41 5.15
N ALA A 12 3.20 -33.77 6.12
CA ALA A 12 3.52 -35.18 6.38
C ALA A 12 3.94 -35.38 7.85
N LEU A 13 3.21 -36.30 8.52
CA LEU A 13 3.50 -37.01 9.77
C LEU A 13 3.14 -36.34 11.10
N ALA A 14 1.86 -36.51 11.50
CA ALA A 14 1.53 -37.16 12.77
C ALA A 14 0.05 -37.60 12.80
N LEU A 15 -0.25 -38.84 12.42
CA LEU A 15 -1.50 -39.52 12.77
C LEU A 15 -1.18 -40.98 13.13
N VAL A 16 -1.29 -41.32 14.41
CA VAL A 16 -1.60 -42.67 14.91
C VAL A 16 -2.38 -42.53 16.23
N PHE A 17 -3.69 -42.82 16.14
CA PHE A 17 -4.61 -43.51 17.11
C PHE A 17 -4.61 -43.09 18.59
N TRP A 18 -5.71 -42.98 19.35
CA TRP A 18 -7.11 -43.46 19.33
C TRP A 18 -7.82 -42.65 20.44
N GLY A 19 -9.08 -42.22 20.36
CA GLY A 19 -10.23 -43.09 20.57
C GLY A 19 -11.36 -42.28 21.25
N CYS A 20 -12.59 -42.57 20.84
CA CYS A 20 -13.85 -41.98 21.29
C CYS A 20 -14.09 -42.13 22.79
N ASP A 21 -14.82 -41.18 23.38
CA ASP A 21 -16.02 -41.53 24.18
C ASP A 21 -17.00 -40.34 24.24
N ASP A 22 -18.27 -40.69 24.19
CA ASP A 22 -19.45 -39.81 24.19
C ASP A 22 -19.72 -39.21 25.58
N GLY A 23 -20.39 -38.06 25.63
CA GLY A 23 -20.83 -37.46 26.89
C GLY A 23 -21.82 -36.31 26.70
N ASP A 24 -23.10 -36.63 26.85
CA ASP A 24 -24.28 -35.79 26.69
C ASP A 24 -24.33 -34.45 27.45
N ALA A 25 -25.03 -33.52 26.79
CA ALA A 25 -25.96 -32.48 27.28
C ALA A 25 -26.02 -32.15 28.78
N ASP A 26 -25.97 -30.84 29.10
CA ASP A 26 -27.11 -30.24 29.83
C ASP A 26 -27.24 -28.72 29.58
N SER A 27 -28.48 -28.29 29.71
CA SER A 27 -29.06 -26.97 29.51
C SER A 27 -29.24 -26.20 30.83
N GLY A 28 -29.28 -24.87 30.76
CA GLY A 28 -29.74 -23.99 31.85
C GLY A 28 -29.13 -22.59 31.75
N ASP A 29 -29.80 -21.61 31.16
CA ASP A 29 -30.86 -20.73 31.69
C ASP A 29 -30.31 -19.38 32.21
N ALA A 30 -31.13 -18.36 32.00
CA ALA A 30 -30.90 -16.94 31.92
C ALA A 30 -30.54 -16.25 33.25
N GLY A 31 -29.94 -15.07 33.12
CA GLY A 31 -29.70 -14.18 34.25
C GLY A 31 -29.24 -12.79 33.83
N ALA A 32 -30.11 -12.03 33.17
CA ALA A 32 -29.91 -10.60 32.97
C ALA A 32 -30.05 -9.84 34.29
N THR A 33 -29.05 -9.06 34.69
CA THR A 33 -29.25 -7.88 35.54
C THR A 33 -28.43 -6.71 35.03
N ARG A 34 -29.15 -5.61 34.80
CA ARG A 34 -28.61 -4.27 34.55
C ARG A 34 -28.22 -3.69 35.90
N ASP A 35 -27.04 -3.09 35.99
CA ASP A 35 -26.77 -2.08 37.01
C ASP A 35 -26.07 -0.87 36.40
N SER A 36 -26.46 0.28 36.90
CA SER A 36 -26.27 1.61 36.36
C SER A 36 -25.40 2.44 37.28
N GLY A 37 -24.38 3.09 36.70
CA GLY A 37 -23.80 4.32 37.22
C GLY A 37 -22.61 4.17 38.19
N VAL A 38 -21.46 4.70 37.78
CA VAL A 38 -20.88 5.96 38.30
C VAL A 38 -19.44 6.04 37.76
N ALA A 39 -19.18 7.05 36.94
CA ALA A 39 -17.84 7.39 36.47
C ALA A 39 -16.95 7.75 37.66
N ARG A 40 -15.80 7.09 37.78
CA ARG A 40 -14.69 7.51 38.64
C ARG A 40 -13.56 7.98 37.76
N ASP A 41 -13.24 9.25 37.97
CA ASP A 41 -12.11 10.01 37.47
C ASP A 41 -10.80 9.27 37.78
N VAL A 42 -10.06 8.86 36.75
CA VAL A 42 -8.73 8.25 36.88
C VAL A 42 -7.73 9.23 36.29
N GLY A 43 -6.95 9.87 37.15
CA GLY A 43 -5.83 10.73 36.72
C GLY A 43 -4.78 9.93 35.94
N PRO A 44 -3.91 10.60 35.16
CA PRO A 44 -2.94 9.92 34.32
C PRO A 44 -1.94 9.14 35.18
N PRO A 45 -1.55 7.91 34.80
CA PRO A 45 -0.51 7.19 35.51
C PRO A 45 0.86 7.82 35.26
N ASP A 46 1.67 7.88 36.32
CA ASP A 46 3.06 8.33 36.33
C ASP A 46 3.91 7.62 35.24
N ALA A 47 4.59 8.42 34.41
CA ALA A 47 5.56 7.95 33.43
C ALA A 47 6.92 7.68 34.12
N GLY A 48 7.16 6.42 34.47
CA GLY A 48 8.51 5.88 34.64
C GLY A 48 9.09 5.45 33.28
N PRO A 49 10.42 5.29 33.15
CA PRO A 49 11.04 4.90 31.88
C PRO A 49 10.67 3.44 31.58
N THR A 50 9.80 3.23 30.59
CA THR A 50 9.41 1.89 30.15
C THR A 50 10.35 1.42 29.05
N ASP A 51 11.04 0.32 29.33
CA ASP A 51 11.64 -0.60 28.36
C ASP A 51 10.54 -1.36 27.59
N GLY A 52 9.53 -0.64 27.10
CA GLY A 52 8.24 -1.21 26.68
C GLY A 52 7.78 -0.61 25.37
N GLY A 53 7.88 -1.40 24.29
CA GLY A 53 7.20 -1.10 23.03
C GLY A 53 5.68 -1.04 23.21
N ILE A 54 5.00 -0.39 22.26
CA ILE A 54 3.55 -0.30 22.26
C ILE A 54 2.98 -1.58 21.64
N ASP A 55 2.37 -2.44 22.47
CA ASP A 55 1.52 -3.52 21.98
C ASP A 55 0.13 -2.97 21.64
N LEU A 56 -0.10 -2.72 20.36
CA LEU A 56 -1.41 -2.28 19.85
C LEU A 56 -2.45 -3.40 19.80
N GLY A 57 -2.06 -4.67 20.00
CA GLY A 57 -2.94 -5.82 19.80
C GLY A 57 -3.42 -5.95 18.34
N PRO A 58 -4.29 -6.95 18.06
CA PRO A 58 -4.90 -7.09 16.74
C PRO A 58 -5.95 -6.01 16.48
N CYS A 59 -6.04 -5.53 15.24
CA CYS A 59 -7.09 -4.62 14.83
C CYS A 59 -8.48 -5.27 14.92
N ALA A 60 -9.47 -4.48 15.33
CA ALA A 60 -10.87 -4.91 15.27
C ALA A 60 -11.31 -5.11 13.81
N LEU A 61 -12.19 -6.08 13.57
CA LEU A 61 -12.63 -6.43 12.21
C LEU A 61 -13.41 -5.32 11.50
N ASP A 62 -13.96 -4.37 12.26
CA ASP A 62 -14.70 -3.21 11.78
C ASP A 62 -13.88 -1.91 11.77
N ASP A 63 -12.61 -1.94 12.21
CA ASP A 63 -11.72 -0.78 12.21
C ASP A 63 -10.81 -0.77 10.98
N GLY A 64 -11.36 -0.30 9.86
CA GLY A 64 -10.64 -0.22 8.59
C GLY A 64 -9.39 0.65 8.62
N GLN A 65 -9.36 1.69 9.48
CA GLN A 65 -8.19 2.55 9.63
C GLN A 65 -7.06 1.82 10.35
N CYS A 66 -7.36 1.13 11.44
CA CYS A 66 -6.40 0.26 12.11
C CYS A 66 -5.87 -0.79 11.13
N ILE A 67 -6.78 -1.47 10.42
CA ILE A 67 -6.43 -2.52 9.45
C ILE A 67 -5.45 -1.99 8.40
N PHE A 68 -5.74 -0.83 7.81
CA PHE A 68 -4.88 -0.22 6.79
C PHE A 68 -3.49 0.16 7.33
N ARG A 69 -3.43 0.70 8.56
CA ARG A 69 -2.21 1.25 9.15
C ARG A 69 -1.32 0.21 9.83
N HIS A 70 -1.92 -0.75 10.53
CA HIS A 70 -1.24 -1.53 11.57
C HIS A 70 -1.39 -3.04 11.44
N ASP A 71 -2.24 -3.55 10.54
CA ASP A 71 -2.47 -4.99 10.39
C ASP A 71 -1.52 -5.59 9.35
N THR A 72 -0.70 -6.53 9.80
CA THR A 72 0.22 -7.29 8.95
C THR A 72 -0.44 -8.49 8.29
N PHE A 73 -1.65 -8.86 8.74
CA PHE A 73 -2.33 -10.07 8.32
C PHE A 73 -1.50 -11.36 8.48
N GLY A 74 -0.51 -11.37 9.38
CA GLY A 74 0.38 -12.51 9.58
C GLY A 74 1.49 -12.63 8.52
N ASP A 75 1.80 -11.56 7.80
CA ASP A 75 2.78 -11.55 6.72
C ASP A 75 4.25 -11.70 7.17
N GLU A 76 4.49 -11.76 8.48
CA GLU A 76 5.81 -11.98 9.04
C GLU A 76 6.39 -13.34 8.60
N GLN A 77 5.56 -14.28 8.14
CA GLN A 77 6.04 -15.53 7.51
C GLN A 77 6.91 -15.27 6.27
N LEU A 78 6.66 -14.18 5.54
CA LEU A 78 7.54 -13.75 4.45
C LEU A 78 8.63 -12.82 5.00
N TRP A 79 8.27 -11.74 5.68
CA TRP A 79 9.20 -10.66 6.01
C TRP A 79 10.21 -11.01 7.10
N THR A 80 9.79 -11.81 8.08
CA THR A 80 10.68 -12.35 9.12
C THR A 80 11.26 -13.68 8.68
N ASP A 81 10.43 -14.67 8.39
CA ASP A 81 10.90 -16.06 8.37
C ASP A 81 11.63 -16.41 7.06
N VAL A 82 11.26 -15.78 5.93
CA VAL A 82 11.93 -15.97 4.64
C VAL A 82 12.95 -14.87 4.37
N LEU A 83 12.53 -13.60 4.38
CA LEU A 83 13.36 -12.45 4.02
C LEU A 83 14.35 -12.10 5.14
N ARG A 84 14.05 -12.42 6.40
CA ARG A 84 14.93 -12.14 7.55
C ARG A 84 15.21 -10.64 7.70
N LEU A 85 14.20 -9.81 7.41
CA LEU A 85 14.32 -8.35 7.52
C LEU A 85 14.60 -7.92 8.97
N ASN A 86 14.09 -8.67 9.94
CA ASN A 86 14.33 -8.45 11.37
C ASN A 86 15.83 -8.49 11.72
N GLU A 87 16.66 -9.24 11.00
CA GLU A 87 18.11 -9.26 11.21
C GLU A 87 18.80 -8.04 10.62
N LEU A 88 18.34 -7.59 9.45
CA LEU A 88 18.90 -6.44 8.74
C LEU A 88 18.67 -5.16 9.54
N VAL A 89 17.45 -4.95 10.06
CA VAL A 89 17.06 -3.69 10.72
C VAL A 89 17.81 -3.42 12.02
N GLN A 90 18.36 -4.45 12.69
CA GLN A 90 19.14 -4.29 13.93
C GLN A 90 20.38 -3.39 13.76
N GLY A 91 20.93 -3.35 12.54
CA GLY A 91 22.14 -2.60 12.22
C GLY A 91 21.90 -1.40 11.32
N LEU A 92 20.64 -1.08 11.00
CA LEU A 92 20.31 0.01 10.08
C LEU A 92 19.98 1.30 10.82
N PRO A 93 20.69 2.41 10.57
CA PRO A 93 20.33 3.70 11.13
C PRO A 93 19.11 4.31 10.42
N PRO A 94 18.33 5.17 11.09
CA PRO A 94 17.17 5.83 10.49
C PRO A 94 17.47 6.55 9.17
N THR A 95 18.65 7.18 9.02
CA THR A 95 19.00 7.86 7.76
C THR A 95 19.07 6.91 6.57
N THR A 96 19.50 5.66 6.77
CA THR A 96 19.50 4.65 5.71
C THR A 96 18.07 4.21 5.39
N ALA A 97 17.23 3.98 6.41
CA ALA A 97 15.81 3.65 6.23
C ALA A 97 15.05 4.75 5.47
N LEU A 98 15.25 6.02 5.84
CA LEU A 98 14.68 7.19 5.15
C LEU A 98 15.17 7.28 3.69
N SER A 99 16.43 6.93 3.42
CA SER A 99 17.00 6.99 2.06
C SER A 99 16.38 6.02 1.06
N VAL A 100 15.73 4.96 1.55
CA VAL A 100 14.94 4.00 0.74
C VAL A 100 13.42 4.27 0.82
N GLY A 101 13.04 5.44 1.35
CA GLY A 101 11.67 5.95 1.39
C GLY A 101 10.77 5.39 2.49
N LEU A 102 11.32 4.75 3.52
CA LEU A 102 10.57 4.52 4.76
C LEU A 102 10.26 5.87 5.42
N LYS A 103 9.12 5.96 6.09
CA LYS A 103 8.66 7.20 6.73
C LYS A 103 8.51 7.02 8.24
N VAL A 104 8.65 8.11 8.97
CA VAL A 104 8.42 8.14 10.42
C VAL A 104 7.24 9.05 10.72
N ASP A 105 6.21 8.50 11.34
CA ASP A 105 5.08 9.25 11.89
C ASP A 105 5.53 9.97 13.17
N ALA A 106 5.71 11.28 13.07
CA ALA A 106 6.12 12.12 14.18
C ALA A 106 5.09 12.15 15.31
N GLU A 107 3.81 11.89 15.03
CA GLU A 107 2.74 11.91 16.03
C GLU A 107 2.77 10.67 16.94
N ALA A 108 3.41 9.58 16.49
CA ALA A 108 3.63 8.37 17.28
C ALA A 108 4.86 8.47 18.21
N VAL A 109 5.75 9.45 17.98
CA VAL A 109 6.99 9.62 18.75
C VAL A 109 6.81 10.69 19.83
N PRO A 110 7.11 10.41 21.11
CA PRO A 110 7.13 11.44 22.14
C PRO A 110 8.05 12.61 21.75
N SER A 111 7.56 13.85 21.86
CA SER A 111 8.29 15.04 21.38
C SER A 111 9.73 15.18 21.91
N GLU A 112 9.99 14.75 23.14
CA GLU A 112 11.34 14.74 23.74
C GLU A 112 12.26 13.71 23.09
N VAL A 113 11.73 12.54 22.73
CA VAL A 113 12.46 11.48 22.01
C VAL A 113 12.76 11.96 20.60
N LEU A 114 11.78 12.56 19.92
CA LEU A 114 11.95 13.06 18.55
C LEU A 114 13.01 14.16 18.46
N ALA A 115 13.04 15.09 19.41
CA ALA A 115 13.99 16.20 19.42
C ALA A 115 15.45 15.77 19.72
N GLY A 116 15.63 14.64 20.43
CA GLY A 116 16.94 14.13 20.85
C GLY A 116 17.43 12.92 20.06
N ALA A 117 16.67 12.44 19.07
CA ALA A 117 16.98 11.21 18.33
C ALA A 117 18.28 11.33 17.52
N ASP A 118 19.19 10.37 17.70
CA ASP A 118 20.36 10.22 16.84
C ASP A 118 19.99 9.37 15.62
N LEU A 119 19.80 10.01 14.46
CA LEU A 119 19.39 9.33 13.23
C LEU A 119 20.52 8.51 12.58
N GLU A 120 21.74 8.56 13.11
CA GLU A 120 22.87 7.73 12.68
C GLU A 120 23.08 6.49 13.58
N ASP A 121 22.34 6.39 14.69
CA ASP A 121 22.38 5.22 15.59
C ASP A 121 21.31 4.19 15.21
N PRO A 122 21.68 2.94 14.86
CA PRO A 122 20.73 1.85 14.64
C PRO A 122 19.78 1.58 15.81
N ALA A 123 20.19 1.89 17.05
CA ALA A 123 19.30 1.76 18.21
C ALA A 123 18.06 2.66 18.09
N THR A 124 18.17 3.81 17.41
CA THR A 124 17.04 4.69 17.13
C THR A 124 16.03 4.02 16.20
N THR A 125 16.46 3.23 15.21
CA THR A 125 15.54 2.46 14.36
C THR A 125 14.74 1.46 15.17
N VAL A 126 15.39 0.72 16.06
CA VAL A 126 14.71 -0.26 16.94
C VAL A 126 13.72 0.45 17.87
N ALA A 127 14.08 1.62 18.40
CA ALA A 127 13.19 2.44 19.23
C ALA A 127 11.98 2.99 18.44
N LEU A 128 12.17 3.43 17.20
CA LEU A 128 11.07 3.88 16.34
C LEU A 128 10.12 2.73 16.00
N LEU A 129 10.66 1.54 15.74
CA LEU A 129 9.87 0.33 15.51
C LEU A 129 9.08 -0.10 16.75
N SER A 130 9.68 -0.01 17.95
CA SER A 130 8.98 -0.35 19.20
C SER A 130 7.85 0.62 19.53
N LEU A 131 7.93 1.87 19.05
CA LEU A 131 6.89 2.89 19.16
C LEU A 131 5.82 2.79 18.06
N ASP A 132 5.93 1.84 17.13
CA ASP A 132 5.09 1.79 15.94
C ASP A 132 5.11 3.08 15.10
N ALA A 133 6.26 3.76 15.09
CA ALA A 133 6.41 5.05 14.43
C ALA A 133 6.86 4.93 12.98
N VAL A 134 7.38 3.77 12.54
CA VAL A 134 7.76 3.56 11.13
C VAL A 134 6.50 3.23 10.33
N VAL A 135 6.09 4.13 9.44
CA VAL A 135 4.83 4.04 8.72
C VAL A 135 4.78 2.73 7.90
N GLY A 136 3.82 1.90 8.24
CA GLY A 136 3.53 0.65 7.53
C GLY A 136 4.48 -0.51 7.83
N VAL A 137 5.33 -0.40 8.86
CA VAL A 137 6.20 -1.48 9.32
C VAL A 137 5.85 -1.81 10.77
N ARG A 138 5.47 -3.06 11.03
CA ARG A 138 5.13 -3.55 12.36
C ARG A 138 6.24 -4.46 12.86
N ALA A 139 6.64 -4.28 14.12
CA ALA A 139 7.70 -5.08 14.72
C ALA A 139 7.34 -5.54 16.13
N THR A 140 7.76 -6.76 16.47
CA THR A 140 7.86 -7.23 17.85
C THR A 140 9.29 -7.01 18.31
N VAL A 141 9.46 -6.29 19.42
CA VAL A 141 10.77 -6.01 20.02
C VAL A 141 10.83 -6.65 21.42
N GLU A 142 11.80 -7.54 21.62
CA GLU A 142 12.03 -8.25 22.88
C GLU A 142 13.48 -8.04 23.30
N ASP A 143 13.72 -7.62 24.55
CA ASP A 143 15.06 -7.35 25.09
C ASP A 143 15.93 -6.45 24.20
N GLY A 144 15.30 -5.43 23.59
CA GLY A 144 15.96 -4.49 22.68
C GLY A 144 16.30 -5.06 21.29
N MET A 145 15.77 -6.23 20.92
CA MET A 145 15.97 -6.87 19.62
C MET A 145 14.66 -7.01 18.86
N VAL A 146 14.64 -6.64 17.58
CA VAL A 146 13.54 -6.97 16.66
C VAL A 146 13.47 -8.49 16.42
N THR A 147 12.42 -9.15 16.92
CA THR A 147 12.23 -10.60 16.79
C THR A 147 11.28 -10.99 15.67
N ARG A 148 10.26 -10.16 15.41
CA ARG A 148 9.36 -10.28 14.26
C ARG A 148 9.16 -8.92 13.60
N ILE A 149 8.98 -8.94 12.29
CA ILE A 149 8.70 -7.79 11.45
C ILE A 149 7.78 -8.18 10.30
N GLY A 150 6.80 -7.33 10.04
CA GLY A 150 5.82 -7.44 8.96
C GLY A 150 5.51 -6.06 8.38
N ILE A 151 4.73 -6.02 7.30
CA ILE A 151 4.36 -4.75 6.65
C ILE A 151 2.84 -4.60 6.58
N THR A 152 2.38 -3.38 6.29
CA THR A 152 0.94 -3.10 6.16
C THR A 152 0.66 -2.36 4.85
N CYS A 153 -0.62 -2.15 4.53
CA CYS A 153 -1.02 -1.39 3.34
C CYS A 153 -0.43 0.03 3.35
N ALA A 154 -0.26 0.62 4.53
CA ALA A 154 0.26 1.97 4.70
C ALA A 154 1.72 2.14 4.26
N LEU A 155 2.51 1.08 4.15
CA LEU A 155 3.91 1.17 3.72
C LEU A 155 4.01 1.82 2.32
N CYS A 156 3.18 1.33 1.39
CA CYS A 156 3.13 1.81 0.01
C CYS A 156 2.13 2.97 -0.14
N HIS A 157 1.00 2.91 0.55
CA HIS A 157 -0.13 3.82 0.33
C HIS A 157 -0.25 4.96 1.35
N SER A 158 0.81 5.25 2.11
CA SER A 158 0.89 6.44 2.97
C SER A 158 2.25 7.10 2.86
N THR A 159 2.28 8.40 3.10
CA THR A 159 3.52 9.16 3.30
C THR A 159 3.37 10.06 4.53
N VAL A 160 4.30 10.99 4.74
CA VAL A 160 4.21 12.05 5.75
C VAL A 160 4.33 13.42 5.09
N ASP A 161 3.92 14.46 5.81
CA ASP A 161 3.94 15.85 5.34
C ASP A 161 5.30 16.57 5.47
N ASP A 162 6.35 15.85 5.90
CA ASP A 162 7.70 16.37 6.15
C ASP A 162 7.76 17.57 7.11
N SER A 163 6.76 17.74 7.98
CA SER A 163 6.67 18.87 8.92
C SER A 163 7.81 18.94 9.95
N VAL A 164 8.54 17.84 10.17
CA VAL A 164 9.69 17.77 11.07
C VAL A 164 11.00 17.73 10.29
N ALA A 165 11.12 16.81 9.33
CA ALA A 165 12.25 16.66 8.42
C ALA A 165 11.81 15.87 7.18
N ALA A 166 12.66 15.80 6.15
CA ALA A 166 12.37 14.95 5.00
C ALA A 166 12.16 13.49 5.44
N GLY A 167 10.99 12.92 5.15
CA GLY A 167 10.56 11.58 5.56
C GLY A 167 10.04 11.47 6.99
N ILE A 168 9.91 12.58 7.73
CA ILE A 168 9.43 12.62 9.12
C ILE A 168 8.38 13.73 9.29
N GLY A 169 7.16 13.36 9.67
CA GLY A 169 6.06 14.32 9.82
C GLY A 169 4.74 13.67 10.21
N SER A 170 3.63 14.40 10.06
CA SER A 170 2.29 13.87 10.27
C SER A 170 1.91 12.95 9.11
N ARG A 171 1.34 11.79 9.45
CA ARG A 171 0.96 10.76 8.48
C ARG A 171 -0.17 11.20 7.56
N LEU A 172 -0.02 10.88 6.27
CA LEU A 172 -0.94 11.16 5.18
C LEU A 172 -1.39 9.84 4.53
N ASP A 173 -2.51 9.28 4.97
CA ASP A 173 -3.04 8.03 4.41
C ASP A 173 -3.64 8.24 3.02
N GLY A 174 -3.45 7.25 2.15
CA GLY A 174 -3.92 7.25 0.76
C GLY A 174 -3.00 8.00 -0.21
N TRP A 175 -2.06 8.80 0.30
CA TRP A 175 -1.02 9.44 -0.49
C TRP A 175 0.05 8.40 -0.84
N PRO A 176 0.34 8.17 -2.12
CA PRO A 176 1.29 7.13 -2.51
C PRO A 176 2.71 7.50 -2.04
N ASN A 177 3.42 6.55 -1.44
CA ASN A 177 4.80 6.73 -1.04
C ASN A 177 5.70 6.74 -2.29
N ARG A 178 5.97 7.94 -2.82
CA ARG A 178 6.64 8.14 -4.12
C ARG A 178 8.15 7.94 -4.10
N ASP A 179 8.74 7.78 -2.93
CA ASP A 179 10.17 7.55 -2.75
C ASP A 179 10.49 6.21 -2.07
N LEU A 180 9.48 5.45 -1.63
CA LEU A 180 9.67 4.06 -1.21
C LEU A 180 10.32 3.24 -2.31
N ASN A 181 11.37 2.50 -2.00
CA ASN A 181 12.02 1.58 -2.93
C ASN A 181 11.91 0.13 -2.44
N PRO A 182 10.75 -0.53 -2.66
CA PRO A 182 10.51 -1.90 -2.19
C PRO A 182 11.52 -2.89 -2.77
N GLY A 183 11.89 -2.71 -4.04
CA GLY A 183 12.84 -3.56 -4.74
C GLY A 183 14.22 -3.53 -4.09
N ALA A 184 14.75 -2.34 -3.79
CA ALA A 184 16.02 -2.20 -3.07
C ALA A 184 15.94 -2.78 -1.66
N ILE A 185 14.84 -2.55 -0.93
CA ILE A 185 14.66 -3.10 0.41
C ILE A 185 14.74 -4.63 0.37
N ILE A 186 13.95 -5.29 -0.50
CA ILE A 186 13.92 -6.75 -0.64
C ILE A 186 15.28 -7.28 -1.08
N ALA A 187 15.94 -6.62 -2.03
CA ALA A 187 17.25 -7.02 -2.55
C ALA A 187 18.36 -6.97 -1.49
N LEU A 188 18.25 -6.11 -0.47
CA LEU A 188 19.22 -6.03 0.62
C LEU A 188 19.03 -7.11 1.69
N THR A 189 17.91 -7.82 1.67
CA THR A 189 17.60 -8.78 2.74
C THR A 189 18.49 -10.03 2.70
N PRO A 190 18.86 -10.60 3.86
CA PRO A 190 19.59 -11.87 3.92
C PRO A 190 18.83 -13.04 3.29
N GLY A 191 17.50 -12.95 3.22
CA GLY A 191 16.62 -13.96 2.65
C GLY A 191 16.46 -13.94 1.12
N LEU A 192 17.11 -13.01 0.40
CA LEU A 192 17.02 -12.95 -1.05
C LEU A 192 17.30 -14.29 -1.76
N PRO A 193 18.27 -15.13 -1.33
CA PRO A 193 18.46 -16.45 -1.96
C PRO A 193 17.23 -17.36 -1.87
N ALA A 194 16.53 -17.36 -0.74
CA ALA A 194 15.32 -18.18 -0.55
C ALA A 194 14.15 -17.64 -1.40
N LEU A 195 14.00 -16.31 -1.49
CA LEU A 195 13.05 -15.70 -2.40
C LEU A 195 13.34 -16.07 -3.85
N ALA A 196 14.60 -15.99 -4.29
CA ALA A 196 15.01 -16.33 -5.65
C ALA A 196 14.71 -17.80 -5.98
N GLU A 197 14.94 -18.72 -5.04
CA GLU A 197 14.56 -20.13 -5.17
C GLU A 197 13.05 -20.29 -5.40
N SER A 198 12.20 -19.58 -4.63
CA SER A 198 10.75 -19.61 -4.85
C SER A 198 10.31 -19.01 -6.19
N LEU A 199 11.08 -18.09 -6.74
CA LEU A 199 10.83 -17.51 -8.07
C LEU A 199 11.37 -18.41 -9.20
N GLY A 200 12.13 -19.46 -8.87
CA GLY A 200 12.76 -20.34 -9.85
C GLY A 200 13.88 -19.67 -10.66
N VAL A 201 14.54 -18.66 -10.09
CA VAL A 201 15.62 -17.90 -10.75
C VAL A 201 16.88 -17.84 -9.88
N GLU A 202 18.01 -17.51 -10.50
CA GLU A 202 19.26 -17.27 -9.77
C GLU A 202 19.14 -16.02 -8.88
N THR A 203 19.80 -16.03 -7.71
CA THR A 203 19.77 -14.91 -6.75
C THR A 203 20.17 -13.57 -7.38
N GLU A 204 21.15 -13.57 -8.28
CA GLU A 204 21.59 -12.36 -8.96
C GLU A 204 20.56 -11.85 -9.98
N ALA A 205 19.81 -12.75 -10.61
CA ALA A 205 18.74 -12.36 -11.51
C ALA A 205 17.56 -11.76 -10.74
N ALA A 206 17.20 -12.36 -9.59
CA ALA A 206 16.19 -11.79 -8.69
C ALA A 206 16.63 -10.41 -8.18
N ARG A 207 17.89 -10.26 -7.77
CA ARG A 207 18.49 -8.98 -7.37
C ARG A 207 18.33 -7.92 -8.45
N ALA A 208 18.80 -8.20 -9.66
CA ALA A 208 18.77 -7.25 -10.77
C ALA A 208 17.33 -6.85 -11.13
N ALA A 209 16.39 -7.79 -11.09
CA ALA A 209 14.97 -7.52 -11.35
C ALA A 209 14.35 -6.61 -10.27
N LEU A 210 14.65 -6.84 -8.99
CA LEU A 210 14.16 -6.00 -7.89
C LEU A 210 14.81 -4.61 -7.90
N GLU A 211 16.11 -4.53 -8.13
CA GLU A 211 16.85 -3.26 -8.19
C GLU A 211 16.42 -2.39 -9.39
N SER A 212 15.82 -2.98 -10.44
CA SER A 212 15.27 -2.23 -11.56
C SER A 212 13.93 -1.55 -11.26
N TRP A 213 13.30 -1.80 -10.10
CA TRP A 213 12.00 -1.21 -9.76
C TRP A 213 12.08 0.29 -9.54
N GLY A 214 13.10 0.73 -8.79
CA GLY A 214 13.29 2.12 -8.42
C GLY A 214 12.25 2.66 -7.42
N PRO A 215 12.43 3.92 -6.97
CA PRO A 215 11.55 4.55 -5.99
C PRO A 215 10.12 4.78 -6.51
N GLY A 216 9.14 4.72 -5.61
CA GLY A 216 7.73 5.01 -5.85
C GLY A 216 7.00 3.96 -6.68
N ARG A 217 7.62 2.79 -6.88
CA ARG A 217 7.20 1.79 -7.85
C ARG A 217 7.13 0.39 -7.25
N TYR A 218 6.23 -0.42 -7.79
CA TYR A 218 6.04 -1.79 -7.38
C TYR A 218 5.54 -2.64 -8.55
N ASP A 219 6.00 -3.89 -8.63
CA ASP A 219 5.46 -4.87 -9.57
C ASP A 219 4.67 -5.94 -8.82
N ALA A 220 3.34 -5.78 -8.81
CA ALA A 220 2.44 -6.71 -8.12
C ALA A 220 2.27 -8.05 -8.83
N ARG A 221 2.85 -8.26 -10.01
CA ARG A 221 2.75 -9.52 -10.77
C ARG A 221 4.10 -10.23 -10.91
N PHE A 222 5.19 -9.64 -10.44
CA PHE A 222 6.54 -10.18 -10.56
C PHE A 222 6.66 -11.63 -10.03
N ASN A 223 6.03 -11.95 -8.91
CA ASN A 223 6.05 -13.32 -8.36
C ASN A 223 5.20 -14.33 -9.15
N GLN A 224 4.37 -13.87 -10.10
CA GLN A 224 3.52 -14.71 -10.94
C GLN A 224 4.18 -15.01 -12.29
N ASP A 225 4.74 -14.00 -12.94
CA ASP A 225 5.27 -14.13 -14.30
C ASP A 225 6.80 -13.99 -14.41
N GLY A 226 7.47 -13.55 -13.34
CA GLY A 226 8.92 -13.32 -13.31
C GLY A 226 9.37 -12.13 -14.15
N GLU A 227 8.45 -11.34 -14.70
CA GLU A 227 8.75 -10.15 -15.49
C GLU A 227 8.90 -8.93 -14.55
N SER A 228 9.98 -8.17 -14.70
CA SER A 228 10.14 -6.91 -13.97
C SER A 228 9.62 -5.75 -14.82
N SER A 229 8.36 -5.38 -14.57
CA SER A 229 7.68 -4.25 -15.19
C SER A 229 6.91 -3.47 -14.12
N PRO A 230 7.63 -2.71 -13.27
CA PRO A 230 7.07 -2.02 -12.13
C PRO A 230 6.22 -0.82 -12.56
N VAL A 231 5.09 -0.63 -11.90
CA VAL A 231 4.23 0.55 -12.07
C VAL A 231 4.38 1.48 -10.88
N LEU A 232 4.04 2.75 -11.07
CA LEU A 232 3.91 3.72 -9.99
C LEU A 232 2.89 3.23 -8.96
N ILE A 233 3.20 3.39 -7.67
CA ILE A 233 2.25 3.10 -6.60
C ILE A 233 1.05 4.06 -6.75
N PRO A 234 -0.19 3.57 -6.96
CA PRO A 234 -1.31 4.45 -7.21
C PRO A 234 -1.77 5.15 -5.93
N PRO A 235 -2.38 6.33 -6.04
CA PRO A 235 -3.07 6.95 -4.91
C PRO A 235 -4.23 6.07 -4.45
N ALA A 236 -4.39 5.95 -3.13
CA ALA A 236 -5.51 5.26 -2.50
C ALA A 236 -6.51 6.23 -1.85
N TYR A 237 -6.43 7.52 -2.19
CA TYR A 237 -7.43 8.53 -1.86
C TYR A 237 -8.45 8.73 -2.98
N GLY A 238 -9.59 9.33 -2.64
CA GLY A 238 -10.57 9.80 -3.61
C GLY A 238 -11.20 8.67 -4.43
N LEU A 239 -11.23 7.45 -3.88
CA LEU A 239 -11.76 6.26 -4.56
C LEU A 239 -13.27 6.09 -4.37
N ALA A 240 -13.91 6.86 -3.49
CA ALA A 240 -15.36 6.91 -3.41
C ALA A 240 -15.98 7.19 -4.78
N ASP A 241 -16.99 6.39 -5.15
CA ASP A 241 -17.70 6.48 -6.43
C ASP A 241 -16.80 6.33 -7.67
N VAL A 242 -15.67 5.61 -7.56
CA VAL A 242 -14.84 5.17 -8.68
C VAL A 242 -15.08 3.69 -8.91
N ALA A 243 -15.49 3.30 -10.11
CA ALA A 243 -15.53 1.90 -10.49
C ALA A 243 -14.13 1.40 -10.91
N LEU A 244 -13.80 0.16 -10.58
CA LEU A 244 -12.61 -0.56 -11.05
C LEU A 244 -11.29 0.15 -10.67
N GLU A 245 -10.97 0.25 -9.39
CA GLU A 245 -10.06 1.27 -8.84
C GLU A 245 -8.59 1.20 -9.33
N THR A 246 -8.13 0.09 -9.90
CA THR A 246 -6.76 -0.07 -10.41
C THR A 246 -6.50 0.57 -11.77
N TYR A 247 -5.24 0.64 -12.20
CA TYR A 247 -4.87 1.17 -13.51
C TYR A 247 -5.48 0.40 -14.67
N THR A 248 -5.62 -0.91 -14.55
CA THR A 248 -6.16 -1.78 -15.61
C THR A 248 -7.65 -2.06 -15.44
N GLY A 249 -8.27 -1.50 -14.40
CA GLY A 249 -9.66 -1.77 -14.05
C GLY A 249 -9.96 -3.23 -13.72
N GLU A 250 -8.95 -3.97 -13.28
CA GLU A 250 -9.08 -5.39 -12.95
C GLU A 250 -9.73 -5.55 -11.57
N GLY A 251 -11.03 -5.82 -11.52
CA GLY A 251 -11.73 -6.10 -10.25
C GLY A 251 -11.84 -4.90 -9.29
N PRO A 252 -12.56 -5.08 -8.17
CA PRO A 252 -12.70 -4.04 -7.13
C PRO A 252 -11.47 -3.98 -6.23
N ILE A 253 -11.30 -2.88 -5.49
CA ILE A 253 -10.18 -2.72 -4.54
C ILE A 253 -10.08 -3.85 -3.51
N SER A 254 -11.20 -4.42 -3.04
CA SER A 254 -11.17 -5.57 -2.12
C SER A 254 -10.55 -6.82 -2.74
N TYR A 255 -10.69 -7.02 -4.05
CA TYR A 255 -9.99 -8.11 -4.75
C TYR A 255 -8.48 -7.87 -4.74
N TRP A 256 -8.05 -6.63 -5.03
CA TRP A 256 -6.62 -6.28 -5.00
C TRP A 256 -6.01 -6.29 -3.60
N ASN A 257 -6.76 -5.87 -2.58
CA ASN A 257 -6.33 -5.99 -1.19
C ASN A 257 -6.07 -7.46 -0.84
N ALA A 258 -6.98 -8.37 -1.22
CA ALA A 258 -6.80 -9.80 -0.99
C ALA A 258 -5.62 -10.37 -1.79
N TYR A 259 -5.52 -10.01 -3.08
CA TYR A 259 -4.44 -10.43 -3.96
C TYR A 259 -3.08 -10.00 -3.41
N VAL A 260 -2.90 -8.71 -3.12
CA VAL A 260 -1.64 -8.15 -2.63
C VAL A 260 -1.30 -8.71 -1.26
N ALA A 261 -2.25 -8.73 -0.32
CA ALA A 261 -1.99 -9.27 1.02
C ALA A 261 -1.52 -10.73 0.95
N VAL A 262 -2.28 -11.60 0.29
CA VAL A 262 -1.99 -13.04 0.29
C VAL A 262 -0.80 -13.40 -0.61
N THR A 263 -0.74 -12.85 -1.82
CA THR A 263 0.26 -13.29 -2.81
C THR A 263 1.56 -12.51 -2.73
N GLN A 264 1.54 -11.24 -2.31
CA GLN A 264 2.71 -10.37 -2.37
C GLN A 264 3.29 -10.06 -0.98
N MET A 265 2.44 -9.63 -0.04
CA MET A 265 2.87 -9.34 1.33
C MET A 265 3.23 -10.63 2.07
N GLY A 266 2.56 -11.74 1.73
CA GLY A 266 2.78 -13.04 2.36
C GLY A 266 1.81 -13.30 3.53
N ALA A 267 0.68 -12.61 3.57
CA ALA A 267 -0.32 -12.74 4.62
C ALA A 267 -0.86 -14.18 4.77
N HIS A 268 -1.34 -14.48 5.97
CA HIS A 268 -2.06 -15.70 6.29
C HIS A 268 -3.52 -15.53 5.86
N GLY A 269 -3.87 -15.94 4.65
CA GLY A 269 -5.21 -15.74 4.10
C GLY A 269 -5.54 -16.65 2.92
N THR A 270 -6.76 -16.46 2.40
CA THR A 270 -7.27 -17.21 1.24
C THR A 270 -7.36 -16.31 0.01
N PHE A 271 -6.81 -16.75 -1.11
CA PHE A 271 -6.97 -16.10 -2.40
C PHE A 271 -7.08 -17.12 -3.53
N GLN A 272 -8.14 -17.01 -4.33
CA GLN A 272 -8.42 -17.90 -5.44
C GLN A 272 -8.75 -17.10 -6.70
N ASP A 273 -8.05 -17.37 -7.79
CA ASP A 273 -8.36 -16.85 -9.12
C ASP A 273 -7.95 -17.85 -10.21
N GLU A 274 -8.95 -18.51 -10.79
CA GLU A 274 -8.74 -19.50 -11.85
C GLU A 274 -8.06 -18.91 -13.10
N ARG A 275 -8.27 -17.62 -13.39
CA ARG A 275 -7.69 -16.94 -14.56
C ARG A 275 -6.18 -16.79 -14.42
N LEU A 276 -5.72 -16.62 -13.19
CA LEU A 276 -4.31 -16.54 -12.82
C LEU A 276 -3.72 -17.91 -12.43
N GLY A 277 -4.56 -18.94 -12.28
CA GLY A 277 -4.14 -20.26 -11.81
C GLY A 277 -3.77 -20.28 -10.32
N LEU A 278 -4.32 -19.36 -9.54
CA LEU A 278 -4.04 -19.21 -8.11
C LEU A 278 -5.12 -19.87 -7.25
N ASP A 279 -4.69 -20.69 -6.31
CA ASP A 279 -5.53 -21.34 -5.29
C ASP A 279 -4.72 -21.46 -3.99
N ILE A 280 -4.75 -20.41 -3.18
CA ILE A 280 -4.04 -20.32 -1.90
C ILE A 280 -5.09 -20.31 -0.79
N VAL A 281 -4.93 -21.22 0.17
CA VAL A 281 -5.80 -21.34 1.34
C VAL A 281 -4.93 -21.55 2.57
N GLN A 282 -5.06 -20.68 3.56
CA GLN A 282 -4.35 -20.77 4.84
C GLN A 282 -5.34 -20.63 6.00
N GLU A 283 -5.11 -21.37 7.08
CA GLU A 283 -5.99 -21.42 8.26
C GLU A 283 -5.20 -21.05 9.53
N PRO A 284 -5.55 -19.95 10.22
CA PRO A 284 -6.74 -19.10 10.01
C PRO A 284 -6.59 -18.12 8.83
N ASP A 285 -7.71 -17.78 8.18
CA ASP A 285 -7.77 -16.67 7.22
C ASP A 285 -7.87 -15.33 7.96
N LEU A 286 -6.78 -14.57 7.97
CA LEU A 286 -6.67 -13.26 8.60
C LEU A 286 -7.02 -12.11 7.68
N VAL A 287 -7.22 -12.35 6.37
CA VAL A 287 -7.42 -11.32 5.34
C VAL A 287 -8.90 -11.14 5.04
N THR A 288 -9.59 -12.21 4.64
CA THR A 288 -10.96 -12.15 4.11
C THR A 288 -11.95 -11.45 5.06
N PRO A 289 -11.95 -11.72 6.38
CA PRO A 289 -12.88 -11.06 7.31
C PRO A 289 -12.72 -9.54 7.41
N LYS A 290 -11.53 -9.01 7.08
CA LYS A 290 -11.15 -7.59 7.23
C LYS A 290 -11.38 -6.75 5.97
N LEU A 291 -11.54 -7.40 4.81
CA LEU A 291 -11.68 -6.74 3.51
C LEU A 291 -12.82 -5.71 3.44
N PRO A 292 -14.01 -5.92 4.05
CA PRO A 292 -15.08 -4.92 4.00
C PRO A 292 -14.70 -3.63 4.72
N ALA A 293 -14.19 -3.72 5.95
CA ALA A 293 -13.81 -2.54 6.73
C ALA A 293 -12.62 -1.81 6.09
N LEU A 294 -11.62 -2.54 5.60
CA LEU A 294 -10.49 -1.97 4.87
C LEU A 294 -10.95 -1.18 3.64
N ARG A 295 -11.85 -1.75 2.82
CA ARG A 295 -12.43 -1.06 1.67
C ARG A 295 -13.18 0.20 2.08
N ASP A 296 -14.05 0.09 3.09
CA ASP A 296 -14.87 1.22 3.53
C ASP A 296 -13.99 2.36 4.04
N TYR A 297 -12.88 2.05 4.72
CA TYR A 297 -11.88 3.04 5.09
C TYR A 297 -11.16 3.64 3.87
N GLN A 298 -10.68 2.84 2.92
CA GLN A 298 -10.04 3.36 1.70
C GLN A 298 -10.98 4.30 0.92
N PHE A 299 -12.28 3.99 0.85
CA PHE A 299 -13.28 4.87 0.24
C PHE A 299 -13.56 6.14 1.05
N SER A 300 -13.32 6.13 2.36
CA SER A 300 -13.45 7.31 3.22
C SER A 300 -12.31 8.33 3.04
N ILE A 301 -11.17 7.91 2.49
CA ILE A 301 -10.01 8.79 2.30
C ILE A 301 -10.31 9.78 1.17
N ALA A 302 -10.48 11.05 1.51
CA ALA A 302 -10.74 12.10 0.54
C ALA A 302 -9.49 12.45 -0.28
N ALA A 303 -9.67 12.82 -1.55
CA ALA A 303 -8.59 13.41 -2.33
C ALA A 303 -8.16 14.76 -1.74
N PRO A 304 -6.86 15.09 -1.72
CA PRO A 304 -6.40 16.33 -1.12
C PRO A 304 -6.74 17.53 -1.99
N ALA A 305 -7.22 18.59 -1.33
CA ALA A 305 -7.44 19.87 -2.00
C ALA A 305 -6.10 20.50 -2.40
N PRO A 306 -6.03 21.21 -3.54
CA PRO A 306 -4.86 21.98 -3.91
C PRO A 306 -4.58 23.07 -2.87
N PRO A 307 -3.31 23.35 -2.51
CA PRO A 307 -2.96 24.42 -1.59
C PRO A 307 -3.44 25.78 -2.09
N GLU A 308 -3.78 26.67 -1.17
CA GLU A 308 -4.20 28.03 -1.55
C GLU A 308 -3.07 28.74 -2.34
N GLY A 309 -3.43 29.29 -3.51
CA GLY A 309 -2.48 29.98 -4.39
C GLY A 309 -1.57 29.06 -5.20
N SER A 310 -1.80 27.74 -5.23
CA SER A 310 -0.98 26.80 -6.03
C SER A 310 -1.30 26.79 -7.53
N PHE A 311 -2.31 27.54 -7.98
CA PHE A 311 -2.72 27.65 -9.38
C PHE A 311 -3.34 29.03 -9.68
N ASP A 312 -3.32 29.44 -10.95
CA ASP A 312 -3.98 30.65 -11.43
C ASP A 312 -5.48 30.37 -11.66
N VAL A 313 -6.33 31.03 -10.85
CA VAL A 313 -7.78 30.82 -10.86
C VAL A 313 -8.43 31.25 -12.18
N ASP A 314 -7.97 32.34 -12.79
CA ASP A 314 -8.53 32.84 -14.04
C ASP A 314 -8.12 31.96 -15.22
N ALA A 315 -6.88 31.45 -15.21
CA ALA A 315 -6.41 30.47 -16.18
C ALA A 315 -7.13 29.13 -16.02
N ALA A 316 -7.28 28.62 -14.80
CA ALA A 316 -8.02 27.39 -14.52
C ALA A 316 -9.48 27.50 -14.99
N ALA A 317 -10.12 28.66 -14.82
CA ALA A 317 -11.48 28.88 -15.31
C ALA A 317 -11.58 28.80 -16.85
N ARG A 318 -10.58 29.31 -17.59
CA ARG A 318 -10.50 29.16 -19.05
C ARG A 318 -10.17 27.71 -19.45
N GLY A 319 -9.22 27.10 -18.74
CA GLY A 319 -8.76 25.73 -18.95
C GLY A 319 -9.87 24.70 -18.77
N ARG A 320 -10.83 24.96 -17.88
CA ARG A 320 -12.03 24.14 -17.74
C ARG A 320 -12.82 24.04 -19.05
N GLY A 321 -12.92 25.13 -19.81
CA GLY A 321 -13.60 25.12 -21.12
C GLY A 321 -12.87 24.22 -22.13
N VAL A 322 -11.53 24.28 -22.15
CA VAL A 322 -10.69 23.39 -22.96
C VAL A 322 -10.88 21.93 -22.53
N PHE A 323 -10.86 21.67 -21.22
CA PHE A 323 -11.05 20.34 -20.65
C PHE A 323 -12.42 19.74 -21.01
N GLU A 324 -13.49 20.51 -20.89
CA GLU A 324 -14.85 20.07 -21.23
C GLU A 324 -14.98 19.73 -22.73
N ALA A 325 -14.26 20.43 -23.59
CA ALA A 325 -14.28 20.18 -25.04
C ALA A 325 -13.39 19.00 -25.47
N SER A 326 -12.28 18.75 -24.76
CA SER A 326 -11.22 17.86 -25.23
C SER A 326 -10.99 16.60 -24.38
N CYS A 327 -11.30 16.63 -23.08
CA CYS A 327 -10.90 15.59 -22.13
C CYS A 327 -12.10 14.88 -21.48
N ALA A 328 -13.24 15.57 -21.39
CA ALA A 328 -14.42 15.11 -20.64
C ALA A 328 -15.14 13.90 -21.24
N SER A 329 -14.77 13.44 -22.45
CA SER A 329 -15.30 12.18 -23.00
C SER A 329 -14.84 10.96 -22.20
N CYS A 330 -13.63 11.01 -21.66
CA CYS A 330 -13.10 9.97 -20.77
C CYS A 330 -13.11 10.45 -19.31
N HIS A 331 -12.73 11.70 -19.02
CA HIS A 331 -12.71 12.23 -17.66
C HIS A 331 -14.03 12.91 -17.28
N ALA A 332 -15.11 12.14 -17.25
CA ALA A 332 -16.47 12.64 -17.03
C ALA A 332 -16.92 12.65 -15.56
N GLY A 333 -17.97 13.41 -15.28
CA GLY A 333 -18.71 13.38 -14.01
C GLY A 333 -17.92 13.87 -12.79
N ALA A 334 -18.50 13.69 -11.60
CA ALA A 334 -17.84 14.02 -10.33
C ALA A 334 -16.59 13.13 -10.07
N SER A 335 -16.64 11.91 -10.64
CA SER A 335 -15.57 10.93 -10.89
C SER A 335 -14.25 11.48 -11.44
N PHE A 336 -14.37 12.39 -12.42
CA PHE A 336 -13.35 12.62 -13.45
C PHE A 336 -12.87 11.31 -14.12
N THR A 337 -13.79 10.39 -14.36
CA THR A 337 -13.54 9.09 -14.99
C THR A 337 -14.85 8.56 -15.57
N ASP A 338 -14.77 7.88 -16.71
CA ASP A 338 -15.85 7.19 -17.41
C ASP A 338 -15.87 5.69 -17.08
N ALA A 339 -15.06 5.26 -16.10
CA ALA A 339 -15.14 3.93 -15.54
C ALA A 339 -16.62 3.59 -15.21
N PRO A 340 -17.11 2.39 -15.57
CA PRO A 340 -16.35 1.18 -15.88
C PRO A 340 -15.91 1.01 -17.36
N THR A 341 -15.99 2.04 -18.20
CA THR A 341 -15.37 1.99 -19.54
C THR A 341 -13.86 1.84 -19.40
N LEU A 342 -13.27 0.97 -20.24
CA LEU A 342 -11.82 0.75 -20.33
C LEU A 342 -11.35 1.06 -21.75
N HIS A 343 -10.09 1.46 -21.88
CA HIS A 343 -9.46 1.91 -23.12
C HIS A 343 -8.23 1.08 -23.46
N THR A 344 -8.00 0.89 -24.75
CA THR A 344 -6.80 0.20 -25.25
C THR A 344 -5.54 1.03 -24.97
N PRO A 345 -4.36 0.39 -24.92
CA PRO A 345 -3.09 1.12 -24.92
C PRO A 345 -2.96 2.10 -26.11
N GLU A 346 -3.47 1.72 -27.29
CA GLU A 346 -3.45 2.56 -28.49
C GLU A 346 -4.32 3.81 -28.34
N GLU A 347 -5.54 3.69 -27.82
CA GLU A 347 -6.43 4.83 -27.56
C GLU A 347 -5.84 5.83 -26.56
N THR A 348 -5.10 5.32 -25.57
CA THR A 348 -4.48 6.17 -24.53
C THR A 348 -3.07 6.65 -24.89
N GLY A 349 -2.47 6.07 -25.94
CA GLY A 349 -1.06 6.24 -26.28
C GLY A 349 -0.09 5.73 -25.21
N MET A 350 -0.55 4.91 -24.27
CA MET A 350 0.27 4.35 -23.20
C MET A 350 1.01 3.10 -23.66
N ASP A 351 2.14 2.80 -23.00
CA ASP A 351 2.75 1.47 -23.11
C ASP A 351 1.70 0.39 -22.79
N GLY A 352 1.74 -0.73 -23.48
CA GLY A 352 0.74 -1.79 -23.35
C GLY A 352 1.14 -2.90 -22.39
N ASN A 353 2.30 -2.83 -21.74
CA ASN A 353 2.85 -3.96 -21.02
C ASN A 353 2.05 -4.31 -19.76
N GLU A 354 1.69 -3.30 -18.96
CA GLU A 354 0.87 -3.49 -17.77
C GLU A 354 -0.54 -4.00 -18.15
N ALA A 355 -1.16 -3.40 -19.17
CA ALA A 355 -2.44 -3.88 -19.70
C ALA A 355 -2.37 -5.35 -20.15
N ARG A 356 -1.32 -5.74 -20.89
CA ARG A 356 -1.10 -7.12 -21.37
C ARG A 356 -1.01 -8.14 -20.23
N ARG A 357 -0.45 -7.76 -19.08
CA ARG A 357 -0.31 -8.61 -17.89
C ARG A 357 -1.58 -8.70 -17.05
N SER A 358 -2.55 -7.83 -17.29
CA SER A 358 -3.86 -7.86 -16.63
C SER A 358 -4.86 -8.77 -17.35
N VAL A 359 -5.91 -9.21 -16.64
CA VAL A 359 -7.02 -9.96 -17.24
C VAL A 359 -7.89 -9.12 -18.18
N THR A 360 -7.83 -7.78 -18.10
CA THR A 360 -8.65 -6.89 -18.92
C THR A 360 -8.00 -6.58 -20.27
N GLY A 361 -6.67 -6.58 -20.34
CA GLY A 361 -5.92 -6.16 -21.54
C GLY A 361 -6.00 -4.66 -21.82
N MET A 362 -6.51 -3.86 -20.88
CA MET A 362 -6.95 -2.49 -21.09
C MET A 362 -6.57 -1.60 -19.90
N TYR A 363 -6.65 -0.28 -20.08
CA TYR A 363 -6.49 0.72 -19.04
C TYR A 363 -7.81 1.37 -18.67
N ARG A 364 -7.95 1.71 -17.40
CA ARG A 364 -9.01 2.58 -16.93
C ARG A 364 -8.58 4.05 -17.00
N THR A 365 -9.52 4.91 -17.37
CA THR A 365 -9.36 6.35 -17.21
C THR A 365 -9.11 6.73 -15.76
N THR A 366 -7.92 7.22 -15.44
CA THR A 366 -7.53 7.57 -14.07
C THR A 366 -8.38 8.73 -13.54
N PRO A 367 -8.90 8.69 -12.29
CA PRO A 367 -9.65 9.81 -11.72
C PRO A 367 -8.71 10.99 -11.51
N LEU A 368 -9.20 12.21 -11.72
CA LEU A 368 -8.38 13.43 -11.65
C LEU A 368 -8.49 14.19 -10.33
N ARG A 369 -9.31 13.73 -9.38
CA ARG A 369 -9.32 14.33 -8.03
C ARG A 369 -7.93 14.20 -7.40
N GLY A 370 -7.37 15.30 -6.89
CA GLY A 370 -6.01 15.37 -6.36
C GLY A 370 -4.94 15.17 -7.42
N ALA A 371 -5.17 15.57 -8.68
CA ALA A 371 -4.18 15.44 -9.75
C ALA A 371 -2.98 16.39 -9.56
N TRP A 372 -3.17 17.49 -8.82
CA TRP A 372 -2.16 18.52 -8.62
C TRP A 372 -0.84 18.07 -7.97
N HIS A 373 -0.83 17.02 -7.14
CA HIS A 373 0.34 16.65 -6.32
C HIS A 373 1.06 15.36 -6.72
N ARG A 374 0.55 14.61 -7.70
CA ARG A 374 0.91 13.18 -7.82
C ARG A 374 2.02 12.84 -8.80
N ALA A 375 2.78 13.83 -9.26
CA ALA A 375 3.88 13.64 -10.20
C ALA A 375 4.91 12.59 -9.67
N PRO A 376 5.54 11.80 -10.55
CA PRO A 376 5.25 11.67 -11.98
C PRO A 376 3.88 11.00 -12.27
N TYR A 377 3.39 11.16 -13.49
CA TYR A 377 2.06 10.76 -13.95
C TYR A 377 2.11 9.51 -14.83
N PHE A 378 0.92 8.96 -15.11
CA PHE A 378 0.69 7.66 -15.75
C PHE A 378 1.05 6.46 -14.86
N HIS A 379 0.72 5.25 -15.32
CA HIS A 379 1.02 4.03 -14.57
C HIS A 379 2.52 3.72 -14.56
N ASP A 380 3.25 4.14 -15.60
CA ASP A 380 4.68 3.92 -15.77
C ASP A 380 5.53 5.14 -15.36
N GLY A 381 4.93 6.23 -14.90
CA GLY A 381 5.65 7.45 -14.51
C GLY A 381 6.36 8.16 -15.65
N SER A 382 5.97 7.94 -16.91
CA SER A 382 6.64 8.51 -18.08
C SER A 382 6.43 10.02 -18.27
N ALA A 383 5.49 10.63 -17.55
CA ALA A 383 5.26 12.08 -17.58
C ALA A 383 5.63 12.74 -16.24
N GLU A 384 6.67 13.57 -16.24
CA GLU A 384 7.18 14.25 -15.03
C GLU A 384 6.28 15.41 -14.55
N SER A 385 5.36 15.90 -15.39
CA SER A 385 4.50 17.04 -15.04
C SER A 385 3.14 17.01 -15.74
N LEU A 386 2.20 17.85 -15.29
CA LEU A 386 0.90 18.01 -15.94
C LEU A 386 1.04 18.58 -17.36
N GLU A 387 2.06 19.41 -17.62
CA GLU A 387 2.40 19.87 -18.96
C GLU A 387 2.71 18.69 -19.88
N ALA A 388 3.54 17.74 -19.42
CA ALA A 388 3.87 16.55 -20.18
C ALA A 388 2.63 15.66 -20.42
N VAL A 389 1.71 15.57 -19.44
CA VAL A 389 0.43 14.86 -19.61
C VAL A 389 -0.44 15.52 -20.69
N VAL A 390 -0.56 16.84 -20.65
CA VAL A 390 -1.34 17.60 -21.64
C VAL A 390 -0.72 17.49 -23.02
N GLU A 391 0.61 17.61 -23.14
CA GLU A 391 1.32 17.45 -24.42
C GLU A 391 1.15 16.05 -25.00
N HIS A 392 1.23 15.02 -24.15
CA HIS A 392 0.97 13.63 -24.54
C HIS A 392 -0.41 13.48 -25.19
N TYR A 393 -1.48 13.91 -24.51
CA TYR A 393 -2.84 13.74 -25.03
C TYR A 393 -3.21 14.70 -26.17
N ASP A 394 -2.62 15.89 -26.24
CA ASP A 394 -2.73 16.77 -27.42
C ASP A 394 -2.18 16.06 -28.67
N GLY A 395 -1.04 15.36 -28.54
CA GLY A 395 -0.45 14.56 -29.60
C GLY A 395 -1.25 13.29 -29.94
N VAL A 396 -1.62 12.49 -28.95
CA VAL A 396 -2.34 11.21 -29.14
C VAL A 396 -3.72 11.42 -29.75
N LEU A 397 -4.46 12.41 -29.25
CA LEU A 397 -5.82 12.70 -29.71
C LEU A 397 -5.85 13.67 -30.91
N GLY A 398 -4.71 14.24 -31.30
CA GLY A 398 -4.58 15.17 -32.42
C GLY A 398 -5.41 16.44 -32.24
N LEU A 399 -5.45 16.98 -31.02
CA LEU A 399 -6.34 18.10 -30.66
C LEU A 399 -5.89 19.41 -31.30
N GLY A 400 -4.58 19.62 -31.44
CA GLY A 400 -4.01 20.81 -32.06
C GLY A 400 -4.15 22.05 -31.19
N LEU A 401 -4.04 21.89 -29.87
CA LEU A 401 -4.21 22.98 -28.91
C LEU A 401 -3.16 24.08 -29.11
N GLU A 402 -3.55 25.33 -28.93
CA GLU A 402 -2.61 26.44 -28.85
C GLU A 402 -1.81 26.39 -27.54
N ALA A 403 -0.65 27.05 -27.51
CA ALA A 403 0.20 27.08 -26.31
C ALA A 403 -0.52 27.67 -25.09
N SER A 404 -1.37 28.68 -25.29
CA SER A 404 -2.21 29.26 -24.22
C SER A 404 -3.29 28.30 -23.73
N GLU A 405 -3.90 27.51 -24.62
CA GLU A 405 -4.93 26.53 -24.25
C GLU A 405 -4.32 25.40 -23.41
N ARG A 406 -3.13 24.91 -23.79
CA ARG A 406 -2.39 23.93 -22.97
C ARG A 406 -2.05 24.50 -21.59
N ALA A 407 -1.56 25.73 -21.52
CA ALA A 407 -1.22 26.37 -20.25
C ALA A 407 -2.46 26.53 -19.34
N ASP A 408 -3.57 27.03 -19.89
CA ASP A 408 -4.83 27.16 -19.16
C ASP A 408 -5.35 25.77 -18.69
N LEU A 409 -5.26 24.74 -19.53
CA LEU A 409 -5.63 23.36 -19.19
C LEU A 409 -4.78 22.81 -18.04
N VAL A 410 -3.47 23.07 -18.03
CA VAL A 410 -2.61 22.68 -16.90
C VAL A 410 -3.07 23.35 -15.59
N GLU A 411 -3.38 24.64 -15.61
CA GLU A 411 -3.90 25.35 -14.43
C GLU A 411 -5.24 24.75 -13.96
N TYR A 412 -6.10 24.32 -14.88
CA TYR A 412 -7.30 23.59 -14.52
C TYR A 412 -6.99 22.25 -13.83
N LEU A 413 -6.05 21.46 -14.36
CA LEU A 413 -5.64 20.19 -13.74
C LEU A 413 -4.97 20.40 -12.37
N ARG A 414 -4.26 21.52 -12.16
CA ARG A 414 -3.71 21.91 -10.84
C ARG A 414 -4.80 22.29 -9.83
N SER A 415 -5.99 22.66 -10.31
CA SER A 415 -7.13 22.98 -9.44
C SER A 415 -7.92 21.75 -8.99
N LEU A 416 -7.61 20.56 -9.53
CA LEU A 416 -8.24 19.28 -9.22
C LEU A 416 -7.41 18.47 -8.23
#